data_AF-A0A353PAF1-F1
#
_entry.id   AF-A0A353PAF1-F1
#
_cell.length_a   1.000
_cell.length_b   1.000
_cell.length_c   1.000
_cell.angle_alpha   90.00
_cell.angle_beta   90.00
_cell.angle_gamma   90.00
#
_symmetry.space_group_name_H-M   'P 1'
#
loop_
_entity.id
_entity.type
_entity.pdbx_description
1 polymer ?
#
loop_
_entity_poly.entity_id
_entity_poly.type
_entity_poly.pdbx_seq_one_letter_code
_entity_poly.pdbx_strand_id
1 'polypeptide(L)'
;HQKKPWELAKNPADAAQLHIVTSIALNAFRLLILYLKPVLPAMAEAAEHFLNIPPLTWNDAASLLPTGHAIGVYQHLARRIEPDALARLVADST
;
A
#
# COMPACT_ATOMS: atom_id res chain seq x y z
N HIS A 1 -12.90 5.02 -18.09
CA HIS A 1 -13.20 3.59 -17.83
C HIS A 1 -12.46 3.12 -16.58
N GLN A 2 -13.14 2.97 -15.44
CA GLN A 2 -12.53 2.33 -14.27
C GLN A 2 -12.40 0.83 -14.53
N LYS A 3 -11.19 0.28 -14.44
CA LYS A 3 -10.96 -1.17 -14.50
C LYS A 3 -11.37 -1.75 -13.15
N LYS A 4 -12.27 -2.74 -13.14
CA LYS A 4 -12.79 -3.37 -11.93
C LYS A 4 -12.05 -4.70 -11.69
N PRO A 5 -11.02 -4.74 -10.82
CA PRO A 5 -10.18 -5.93 -10.65
C PRO A 5 -10.98 -7.14 -10.15
N TRP A 6 -12.03 -6.92 -9.34
CA TRP A 6 -12.90 -7.99 -8.84
C TRP A 6 -13.78 -8.63 -9.92
N GLU A 7 -14.00 -7.97 -11.06
CA GLU A 7 -14.69 -8.59 -12.21
C GLU A 7 -13.69 -9.41 -13.04
N LEU A 8 -12.50 -8.87 -13.30
CA LEU A 8 -11.42 -9.56 -14.03
C LEU A 8 -10.95 -10.82 -13.30
N ALA A 9 -10.91 -10.80 -11.97
CA ALA A 9 -10.50 -11.96 -11.16
C ALA A 9 -11.45 -13.16 -11.27
N LYS A 10 -12.67 -12.98 -11.77
CA LYS A 10 -13.64 -14.08 -11.94
C LYS A 10 -13.33 -14.96 -13.15
N ASN A 11 -12.57 -14.46 -14.12
CA ASN A 11 -12.27 -15.15 -15.36
C ASN A 11 -10.76 -15.40 -15.48
N PRO A 12 -10.30 -16.66 -15.48
CA PRO A 12 -8.88 -16.99 -15.64
C PRO A 12 -8.25 -16.43 -16.92
N ALA A 13 -9.04 -16.24 -18.00
CA ALA A 13 -8.53 -15.65 -19.25
C ALA A 13 -8.07 -14.20 -19.08
N ASP A 14 -8.58 -13.49 -18.08
CA ASP A 14 -8.24 -12.10 -17.79
C ASP A 14 -7.06 -11.95 -16.83
N ALA A 15 -6.39 -13.04 -16.44
CA ALA A 15 -5.31 -13.03 -15.45
C ALA A 15 -4.17 -12.05 -15.78
N ALA A 16 -3.76 -11.97 -17.05
CA ALA A 16 -2.74 -11.03 -17.49
C ALA A 16 -3.20 -9.57 -17.33
N GLN A 17 -4.45 -9.27 -17.70
CA GLN A 17 -5.01 -7.94 -17.55
C GLN A 17 -5.20 -7.56 -16.08
N LEU A 18 -5.66 -8.51 -15.24
CA LEU A 18 -5.76 -8.33 -13.80
C LEU A 18 -4.39 -7.98 -13.21
N HIS A 19 -3.34 -8.72 -13.57
CA HIS A 19 -1.99 -8.46 -13.10
C HIS A 19 -1.53 -7.04 -13.44
N ILE A 20 -1.77 -6.58 -14.68
CA ILE A 20 -1.43 -5.21 -15.11
C ILE A 20 -2.16 -4.16 -14.27
N VAL A 21 -3.48 -4.30 -14.12
CA VAL A 21 -4.30 -3.34 -13.37
C VAL A 21 -3.86 -3.26 -11.91
N THR A 22 -3.64 -4.41 -11.28
CA THR A 22 -3.18 -4.47 -9.88
C THR A 22 -1.76 -3.92 -9.74
N SER A 23 -0.86 -4.15 -10.70
CA SER A 23 0.50 -3.59 -10.69
C SER A 23 0.52 -2.06 -10.80
N ILE A 24 -0.40 -1.48 -11.57
CA ILE A 24 -0.58 -0.03 -11.64
C ILE A 24 -1.06 0.52 -10.29
N ALA A 25 -2.04 -0.16 -9.66
CA ALA A 25 -2.54 0.22 -8.34
C ALA A 25 -1.44 0.14 -7.26
N LEU A 26 -0.57 -0.87 -7.29
CA LEU A 26 0.57 -0.98 -6.39
C LEU A 26 1.57 0.18 -6.54
N ASN A 27 1.83 0.60 -7.77
CA ASN A 27 2.68 1.77 -8.03
C ASN A 27 2.05 3.07 -7.52
N ALA A 28 0.76 3.25 -7.70
CA ALA A 28 0.04 4.39 -7.13
C ALA A 28 0.09 4.37 -5.58
N PHE A 29 -0.11 3.20 -4.97
CA PHE A 29 0.02 3.02 -3.52
C PHE A 29 1.43 3.39 -3.04
N ARG A 30 2.50 2.93 -3.72
CA ARG A 30 3.88 3.28 -3.39
C ARG A 30 4.09 4.81 -3.36
N LEU A 31 3.58 5.53 -4.35
CA LEU A 31 3.70 6.99 -4.40
C LEU A 31 2.93 7.68 -3.27
N LEU A 32 1.74 7.20 -2.94
CA LEU A 32 0.98 7.73 -1.80
C LEU A 32 1.72 7.51 -0.47
N ILE A 33 2.30 6.33 -0.27
CA ILE A 33 3.12 6.03 0.91
C ILE A 33 4.35 6.94 0.98
N LEU A 34 5.04 7.17 -0.13
CA LEU A 34 6.18 8.09 -0.20
C LEU A 34 5.78 9.47 0.31
N TYR A 35 4.66 10.01 -0.16
CA TYR A 35 4.16 11.32 0.28
C TYR A 35 3.70 11.34 1.74
N LEU A 36 3.20 10.21 2.25
CA LEU A 36 2.77 10.08 3.64
C LEU A 36 3.91 9.77 4.61
N LYS A 37 5.09 9.38 4.14
CA LYS A 37 6.23 8.98 4.99
C LYS A 37 6.59 10.00 6.09
N PRO A 38 6.61 11.33 5.86
CA PRO A 38 6.88 12.30 6.92
C PRO A 38 5.80 12.36 8.02
N VAL A 39 4.59 11.91 7.72
CA VAL A 39 3.43 11.95 8.64
C VAL A 39 3.20 10.59 9.30
N LEU A 40 3.38 9.50 8.55
CA LEU A 40 3.10 8.12 8.95
C LEU A 40 4.33 7.21 8.70
N PRO A 41 5.46 7.45 9.39
CA PRO A 41 6.73 6.76 9.12
C PRO A 41 6.65 5.24 9.34
N ALA A 42 5.94 4.79 10.38
CA ALA A 42 5.78 3.36 10.66
C ALA A 42 4.98 2.62 9.57
N MET A 43 3.98 3.27 8.98
CA MET A 43 3.22 2.71 7.87
C MET A 43 4.07 2.66 6.59
N ALA A 44 4.92 3.67 6.39
CA ALA A 44 5.85 3.69 5.27
C ALA A 44 6.87 2.55 5.36
N GLU A 45 7.44 2.29 6.54
CA GLU A 45 8.37 1.17 6.76
C GLU A 45 7.71 -0.19 6.48
N ALA A 46 6.47 -0.40 6.98
CA ALA A 46 5.72 -1.62 6.70
C ALA A 46 5.42 -1.80 5.21
N ALA A 47 5.11 -0.71 4.51
CA ALA A 47 4.90 -0.72 3.07
C ALA A 47 6.20 -0.94 2.28
N GLU A 48 7.33 -0.40 2.72
CA GLU A 48 8.66 -0.65 2.14
C GLU A 48 9.03 -2.13 2.23
N HIS A 49 8.77 -2.75 3.38
CA HIS A 49 8.96 -4.19 3.58
C HIS A 49 8.01 -5.02 2.69
N PHE A 50 6.72 -4.68 2.65
CA PHE A 50 5.75 -5.36 1.78
C PHE A 50 6.11 -5.24 0.30
N LEU A 51 6.52 -4.06 -0.15
CA LEU A 51 6.92 -3.84 -1.53
C LEU A 51 8.33 -4.38 -1.82
N ASN A 52 9.06 -4.88 -0.81
CA ASN A 52 10.44 -5.38 -0.93
C ASN A 52 11.38 -4.35 -1.58
N ILE A 53 11.38 -3.14 -1.04
CA ILE A 53 12.17 -2.01 -1.53
C ILE A 53 12.99 -1.37 -0.39
N PRO A 54 14.10 -0.68 -0.71
CA PRO A 54 14.80 0.12 0.29
C PRO A 54 13.93 1.30 0.79
N PRO A 55 14.33 1.96 1.89
CA PRO A 55 13.62 3.11 2.40
C PRO A 55 13.40 4.19 1.34
N LEU A 56 12.14 4.59 1.16
CA LEU A 56 11.73 5.59 0.18
C LEU A 56 12.34 6.96 0.52
N THR A 57 12.80 7.63 -0.52
CA THR A 57 13.29 9.01 -0.52
C THR A 57 12.46 9.85 -1.48
N TRP A 58 12.53 11.18 -1.38
CA TRP A 58 11.75 12.05 -2.28
C TRP A 58 12.09 11.85 -3.77
N ASN A 59 13.35 11.51 -4.10
CA ASN A 59 13.75 11.23 -5.48
C ASN A 59 13.05 10.00 -6.07
N ASP A 60 12.58 9.08 -5.22
CA ASP A 60 11.91 7.85 -5.65
C ASP A 60 10.50 8.10 -6.23
N ALA A 61 9.98 9.33 -6.13
CA ALA A 61 8.73 9.73 -6.77
C ALA A 61 8.84 9.78 -8.30
N ALA A 62 10.06 9.91 -8.83
CA ALA A 62 10.33 9.90 -10.27
C ALA A 62 10.43 8.48 -10.88
N SER A 63 10.39 7.43 -10.05
CA SER A 63 10.54 6.05 -10.48
C SER A 63 9.35 5.19 -10.06
N LEU A 64 9.09 4.14 -10.82
CA LEU A 64 8.09 3.11 -10.53
C LEU A 64 8.79 1.76 -10.27
N LEU A 65 8.05 0.81 -9.70
CA LEU A 65 8.51 -0.57 -9.58
C LEU A 65 8.75 -1.14 -10.99
N PRO A 66 9.92 -1.75 -11.24
CA PRO A 66 10.24 -2.31 -12.55
C PRO A 66 9.36 -3.52 -12.88
N THR A 67 9.21 -3.82 -14.17
CA THR A 67 8.51 -5.03 -14.61
C THR A 67 9.22 -6.26 -14.06
N GLY A 68 8.46 -7.21 -13.49
CA GLY A 68 9.01 -8.41 -12.86
C GLY A 68 9.48 -8.23 -11.42
N HIS A 69 9.30 -7.04 -10.81
CA HIS A 69 9.60 -6.81 -9.41
C HIS A 69 8.78 -7.74 -8.49
N ALA A 70 9.46 -8.50 -7.64
CA ALA A 70 8.83 -9.37 -6.67
C ALA A 70 8.52 -8.60 -5.37
N ILE A 71 7.23 -8.59 -4.99
CA ILE A 71 6.76 -8.06 -3.72
C ILE A 71 6.73 -9.15 -2.64
N GLY A 72 6.77 -8.73 -1.38
CA GLY A 72 6.62 -9.61 -0.23
C GLY A 72 5.18 -10.06 0.01
N VAL A 73 5.00 -10.93 1.01
CA VAL A 73 3.67 -11.33 1.48
C VAL A 73 3.00 -10.15 2.18
N TYR A 74 1.72 -9.93 1.90
CA TYR A 74 0.96 -8.84 2.52
C TYR A 74 0.95 -8.93 4.04
N GLN A 75 1.21 -7.80 4.70
CA GLN A 75 1.10 -7.62 6.14
C GLN A 75 0.10 -6.50 6.44
N HIS A 76 -0.61 -6.62 7.55
CA HIS A 76 -1.68 -5.68 7.91
C HIS A 76 -1.09 -4.29 8.23
N LEU A 77 -1.24 -3.32 7.32
CA LEU A 77 -0.56 -2.02 7.42
C LEU A 77 -1.17 -1.07 8.45
N ALA A 78 -2.50 -1.10 8.61
CA ALA A 78 -3.22 -0.28 9.56
C ALA A 78 -4.39 -1.07 10.13
N ARG A 79 -4.75 -0.79 11.38
CA ARG A 79 -5.99 -1.28 11.99
C ARG A 79 -6.98 -0.13 12.06
N ARG A 80 -8.26 -0.47 11.98
CA ARG A 80 -9.32 0.47 12.29
C ARG A 80 -9.15 0.96 13.73
N ILE A 81 -9.26 2.26 13.94
CA ILE A 81 -9.29 2.83 15.29
C ILE A 81 -10.67 2.54 15.86
N GLU A 82 -10.72 1.80 16.97
CA GLU A 82 -11.96 1.52 17.67
C GLU A 82 -12.29 2.64 18.66
N PRO A 83 -13.56 3.05 18.79
CA PRO A 83 -13.97 4.17 19.65
C PRO A 83 -13.50 4.02 21.11
N ASP A 84 -13.51 2.80 21.63
CA ASP A 84 -13.09 2.52 23.02
C ASP A 84 -11.61 2.79 23.25
N ALA A 85 -10.75 2.57 22.24
CA ALA A 85 -9.33 2.88 22.33
C ALA A 85 -9.10 4.40 22.45
N LEU A 86 -9.92 5.20 21.77
CA LEU A 86 -9.89 6.66 21.89
C LEU A 86 -10.37 7.11 23.27
N ALA A 87 -11.44 6.50 23.80
CA ALA A 87 -11.95 6.82 25.12
C ALA A 87 -10.91 6.58 26.23
N ARG A 88 -10.14 5.48 26.15
CA ARG A 88 -9.05 5.18 27.11
C ARG A 88 -7.92 6.20 27.04
N LEU A 89 -7.51 6.61 25.83
CA LEU A 89 -6.47 7.63 25.66
C LEU A 89 -6.83 8.97 26.33
N VAL A 90 -8.10 9.38 26.21
CA VAL A 90 -8.60 10.61 26.84
C VAL A 90 -8.63 10.48 28.37
N ALA A 91 -9.08 9.33 28.89
CA ALA A 91 -9.14 9.09 30.34
C ALA A 91 -7.74 9.01 30.99
N ASP A 92 -6.74 8.45 30.31
CA ASP A 92 -5.35 8.40 30.83
C ASP A 92 -4.67 9.79 30.82
N SER A 93 -5.25 10.79 30.14
CA SER A 93 -4.73 12.16 30.04
C SER A 93 -5.34 13.11 31.08
N THR A 94 -6.22 12.61 31.96
CA THR A 94 -6.89 13.35 33.05
C THR A 94 -6.57 12.74 34.40
#